data_AF-A0A235IYV3-F1
#
_entry.id   AF-A0A235IYV3-F1
#
_cell.length_a   1.000
_cell.length_b   1.000
_cell.length_c   1.000
_cell.angle_alpha   90.00
_cell.angle_beta   90.00
_cell.angle_gamma   90.00
#
_symmetry.space_group_name_H-M   'P 1'
#
loop_
_entity.id
_entity.type
_entity.pdbx_description
1 polymer ?
#
loop_
_entity_poly.entity_id
_entity_poly.type
_entity_poly.pdbx_seq_one_letter_code
_entity_poly.pdbx_strand_id
1 'polypeptide(L)'
;MSAFLKNQKISKLFTKLSIATAKTAFSLVLLFKIDSAQALAAKFNIDPSASFISSYTFSPDSVPFSLTDLGINSGDTIKLERFGSFSPFGDPTDEYFGSMWATFSADNRLLPSTGEYDGATTDRVPGAINAILTNGCLPSQCLDNSIFYISRGDFNGAVVQVPIDAKFIFIGAADSSFADNVDLNKDFAVGINSVSTASIPEPGFMSGLLAFGVYANGLQFLRNRKKVL
;
A
#
# COMPACT_ATOMS: atom_id res chain seq x y z
N MET A 1 -30.80 75.20 1.05
CA MET A 1 -29.56 74.66 0.45
C MET A 1 -28.65 74.18 1.57
N SER A 2 -28.15 72.94 1.51
CA SER A 2 -27.09 72.34 2.36
C SER A 2 -27.52 71.08 3.13
N ALA A 3 -27.81 69.99 2.41
CA ALA A 3 -27.90 68.65 3.00
C ALA A 3 -27.72 67.50 1.98
N PHE A 4 -26.91 67.67 0.92
CA PHE A 4 -26.92 66.72 -0.21
C PHE A 4 -25.53 66.26 -0.73
N LEU A 5 -24.47 66.31 0.08
CA LEU A 5 -23.11 66.01 -0.40
C LEU A 5 -22.27 65.04 0.47
N LYS A 6 -22.89 64.18 1.31
CA LYS A 6 -22.13 63.23 2.14
C LYS A 6 -22.24 61.73 1.80
N ASN A 7 -22.92 61.34 0.71
CA ASN A 7 -23.20 59.91 0.44
C ASN A 7 -22.31 59.20 -0.60
N GLN A 8 -21.37 59.87 -1.28
CA GLN A 8 -20.59 59.21 -2.35
C GLN A 8 -19.25 58.59 -1.93
N LYS A 9 -18.74 58.83 -0.71
CA LYS A 9 -17.44 58.28 -0.28
C LYS A 9 -17.51 56.84 0.26
N ILE A 10 -18.70 56.33 0.53
CA ILE A 10 -18.86 55.02 1.17
C ILE A 10 -18.73 53.87 0.15
N SER A 11 -19.16 54.05 -1.11
CA SER A 11 -19.17 52.93 -2.09
C SER A 11 -17.77 52.47 -2.53
N LYS A 12 -16.76 53.35 -2.54
CA LYS A 12 -15.38 53.01 -2.95
C LYS A 12 -14.60 52.21 -1.89
N LEU A 13 -15.04 52.21 -0.63
CA LEU A 13 -14.36 51.48 0.44
C LEU A 13 -14.77 49.99 0.46
N PHE A 14 -16.01 49.68 0.08
CA PHE A 14 -16.52 48.30 0.06
C PHE A 14 -15.93 47.47 -1.10
N THR A 15 -15.57 48.09 -2.23
CA THR A 15 -14.97 47.38 -3.38
C THR A 15 -13.53 46.95 -3.13
N LYS A 16 -12.74 47.72 -2.35
CA LYS A 16 -11.34 47.38 -2.06
C LYS A 16 -11.17 46.28 -1.00
N LEU A 17 -12.12 46.15 -0.08
CA LEU A 17 -12.08 45.12 0.97
C LEU A 17 -12.44 43.73 0.43
N SER A 18 -13.21 43.66 -0.67
CA SER A 18 -13.54 42.41 -1.37
C SER A 18 -12.31 41.72 -1.99
N ILE A 19 -11.34 42.49 -2.52
CA ILE A 19 -10.23 41.95 -3.31
C ILE A 19 -9.08 41.42 -2.43
N ALA A 20 -8.84 42.01 -1.26
CA ALA A 20 -7.74 41.60 -0.37
C ALA A 20 -8.00 40.27 0.36
N THR A 21 -9.27 40.02 0.73
CA THR A 21 -9.70 38.78 1.40
C THR A 21 -9.78 37.60 0.43
N ALA A 22 -10.11 37.85 -0.86
CA ALA A 22 -10.08 36.81 -1.89
C ALA A 22 -8.65 36.32 -2.21
N LYS A 23 -7.63 37.19 -2.16
CA LYS A 23 -6.23 36.81 -2.41
C LYS A 23 -5.62 35.95 -1.29
N THR A 24 -6.03 36.13 -0.04
CA THR A 24 -5.52 35.36 1.10
C THR A 24 -6.17 33.98 1.21
N ALA A 25 -7.47 33.86 0.89
CA ALA A 25 -8.14 32.57 0.78
C ALA A 25 -7.58 31.72 -0.40
N PHE A 26 -7.20 32.35 -1.51
CA PHE A 26 -6.62 31.65 -2.66
C PHE A 26 -5.17 31.16 -2.40
N SER A 27 -4.41 31.85 -1.54
CA SER A 27 -3.06 31.42 -1.16
C SER A 27 -3.03 30.24 -0.17
N LEU A 28 -4.06 30.07 0.66
CA LEU A 28 -4.11 28.94 1.62
C LEU A 28 -4.50 27.61 0.94
N VAL A 29 -5.20 27.68 -0.19
CA VAL A 29 -5.56 26.50 -1.00
C VAL A 29 -4.38 25.97 -1.82
N LEU A 30 -3.36 26.80 -2.11
CA LEU A 30 -2.24 26.42 -2.98
C LEU A 30 -1.10 25.62 -2.30
N LEU A 31 -1.17 25.40 -0.98
CA LEU A 31 -0.11 24.72 -0.21
C LEU A 31 -0.46 23.30 0.24
N PHE A 32 -1.66 22.81 -0.08
CA PHE A 32 -1.95 21.39 0.00
C PHE A 32 -1.51 20.76 -1.33
N LYS A 33 -0.23 20.41 -1.42
CA LYS A 33 0.17 19.34 -2.32
C LYS A 33 -0.55 18.09 -1.81
N ILE A 34 -1.70 17.81 -2.40
CA ILE A 34 -2.30 16.49 -2.31
C ILE A 34 -1.33 15.62 -3.10
N ASP A 35 -0.36 15.03 -2.39
CA ASP A 35 0.41 13.93 -2.94
C ASP A 35 -0.60 12.81 -3.11
N SER A 36 -1.20 12.78 -4.30
CA SER A 36 -2.00 11.65 -4.74
C SER A 36 -1.05 10.46 -4.69
N ALA A 37 -1.15 9.66 -3.63
CA ALA A 37 -0.48 8.38 -3.54
C ALA A 37 -0.92 7.60 -4.79
N GLN A 38 -0.05 7.56 -5.79
CA GLN A 38 -0.29 6.73 -6.96
C GLN A 38 -0.36 5.31 -6.42
N ALA A 39 -1.49 4.65 -6.65
CA ALA A 39 -1.59 3.23 -6.36
C ALA A 39 -0.47 2.54 -7.14
N LEU A 40 0.56 2.08 -6.43
CA LEU A 40 1.58 1.25 -7.05
C LEU A 40 0.89 -0.03 -7.47
N ALA A 41 0.97 -0.33 -8.77
CA ALA A 41 0.59 -1.62 -9.33
C ALA A 41 1.81 -2.14 -10.08
N ALA A 42 2.55 -3.06 -9.45
CA ALA A 42 3.74 -3.64 -10.04
C ALA A 42 3.55 -5.14 -10.21
N LYS A 43 3.97 -5.67 -11.37
CA LYS A 43 4.00 -7.10 -11.69
C LYS A 43 5.46 -7.56 -11.76
N PHE A 44 5.78 -8.61 -11.02
CA PHE A 44 7.13 -9.19 -10.97
C PHE A 44 7.08 -10.66 -11.36
N ASN A 45 7.92 -11.05 -12.30
CA ASN A 45 8.08 -12.46 -12.65
C ASN A 45 8.78 -13.19 -11.48
N ILE A 46 8.32 -14.41 -11.22
CA ILE A 46 8.83 -15.28 -10.17
C ILE A 46 9.43 -16.51 -10.85
N ASP A 47 10.66 -16.86 -10.50
CA ASP A 47 11.22 -18.15 -10.89
C ASP A 47 10.56 -19.25 -10.03
N PRO A 48 9.73 -20.14 -10.60
CA PRO A 48 9.04 -21.14 -9.80
C PRO A 48 10.00 -22.21 -9.25
N SER A 49 11.24 -22.27 -9.75
CA SER A 49 12.27 -23.18 -9.26
C SER A 49 13.05 -22.64 -8.05
N ALA A 50 13.01 -21.33 -7.83
CA ALA A 50 13.66 -20.68 -6.71
C ALA A 50 12.77 -20.70 -5.46
N SER A 51 13.38 -20.87 -4.29
CA SER A 51 12.63 -20.98 -3.02
C SER A 51 13.30 -20.23 -1.88
N PHE A 52 12.47 -19.71 -0.98
CA PHE A 52 12.88 -19.15 0.32
C PHE A 52 12.73 -20.16 1.47
N ILE A 53 12.18 -21.35 1.22
CA ILE A 53 12.06 -22.40 2.23
C ILE A 53 13.02 -23.56 1.90
N SER A 54 13.19 -24.48 2.85
CA SER A 54 13.91 -25.73 2.58
C SER A 54 13.10 -26.61 1.63
N SER A 55 13.77 -27.55 0.97
CA SER A 55 13.21 -28.36 -0.12
C SER A 55 13.85 -29.74 -0.15
N TYR A 56 13.15 -30.73 -0.73
CA TYR A 56 13.69 -32.10 -0.88
C TYR A 56 14.87 -32.16 -1.85
N THR A 57 14.90 -31.23 -2.81
CA THR A 57 15.93 -31.12 -3.85
C THR A 57 16.62 -29.79 -3.74
N PHE A 58 17.83 -29.66 -4.30
CA PHE A 58 18.49 -28.36 -4.37
C PHE A 58 17.63 -27.38 -5.19
N SER A 59 17.19 -26.29 -4.55
CA SER A 59 16.51 -25.19 -5.22
C SER A 59 17.41 -23.95 -5.21
N PRO A 60 17.47 -23.18 -6.31
CA PRO A 60 18.01 -21.83 -6.28
C PRO A 60 17.37 -20.96 -5.18
N ASP A 61 18.09 -19.94 -4.75
CA ASP A 61 17.60 -18.98 -3.77
C ASP A 61 16.60 -18.01 -4.42
N SER A 62 15.42 -17.86 -3.81
CA SER A 62 14.47 -16.83 -4.25
C SER A 62 15.02 -15.43 -3.96
N VAL A 63 14.70 -14.47 -4.83
CA VAL A 63 15.10 -13.07 -4.64
C VAL A 63 14.03 -12.33 -3.83
N PRO A 64 14.37 -11.71 -2.67
CA PRO A 64 13.42 -10.92 -1.91
C PRO A 64 13.12 -9.58 -2.58
N PHE A 65 11.90 -9.08 -2.38
CA PHE A 65 11.52 -7.72 -2.75
C PHE A 65 11.74 -6.77 -1.59
N SER A 66 12.43 -5.65 -1.84
CA SER A 66 12.55 -4.52 -0.91
C SER A 66 11.23 -3.75 -0.87
N LEU A 67 10.56 -3.71 0.28
CA LEU A 67 9.29 -3.00 0.43
C LEU A 67 9.48 -1.50 0.24
N THR A 68 10.60 -0.95 0.73
CA THR A 68 10.92 0.47 0.57
C THR A 68 11.14 0.86 -0.89
N ASP A 69 11.75 0.00 -1.70
CA ASP A 69 11.94 0.27 -3.15
C ASP A 69 10.59 0.24 -3.91
N LEU A 70 9.60 -0.46 -3.36
CA LEU A 70 8.22 -0.46 -3.81
C LEU A 70 7.40 0.71 -3.20
N GLY A 71 8.00 1.57 -2.38
CA GLY A 71 7.26 2.62 -1.66
C GLY A 71 6.20 2.08 -0.68
N ILE A 72 6.35 0.82 -0.26
CA ILE A 72 5.49 0.15 0.72
C ILE A 72 6.15 0.25 2.09
N ASN A 73 5.41 0.73 3.09
CA ASN A 73 5.88 0.93 4.46
C ASN A 73 5.18 -0.04 5.43
N SER A 74 5.77 -0.22 6.60
CA SER A 74 5.09 -0.91 7.71
C SER A 74 3.74 -0.28 8.01
N GLY A 75 2.72 -1.12 8.22
CA GLY A 75 1.35 -0.71 8.47
C GLY A 75 0.49 -0.51 7.21
N ASP A 76 1.10 -0.39 6.03
CA ASP A 76 0.36 -0.30 4.77
C ASP A 76 -0.43 -1.59 4.53
N THR A 77 -1.58 -1.46 3.87
CA THR A 77 -2.34 -2.62 3.38
C THR A 77 -2.01 -2.83 1.90
N ILE A 78 -1.60 -4.04 1.55
CA ILE A 78 -1.26 -4.42 0.19
C ILE A 78 -2.12 -5.59 -0.26
N LYS A 79 -2.40 -5.63 -1.56
CA LYS A 79 -3.03 -6.72 -2.27
C LYS A 79 -1.98 -7.44 -3.10
N LEU A 80 -1.83 -8.72 -2.86
CA LEU A 80 -0.96 -9.64 -3.59
C LEU A 80 -1.83 -10.49 -4.50
N GLU A 81 -1.46 -10.67 -5.76
CA GLU A 81 -2.20 -11.51 -6.73
C GLU A 81 -1.23 -12.32 -7.56
N ARG A 82 -1.52 -13.60 -7.78
CA ARG A 82 -0.71 -14.43 -8.67
C ARG A 82 -1.23 -14.32 -10.10
N PHE A 83 -0.29 -14.23 -11.04
CA PHE A 83 -0.48 -14.33 -12.48
C PHE A 83 0.26 -15.54 -13.01
N GLY A 84 -0.25 -16.12 -14.09
CA GLY A 84 0.41 -17.27 -14.74
C GLY A 84 0.41 -18.55 -13.93
N SER A 85 0.93 -19.62 -14.49
CA SER A 85 1.07 -20.92 -13.85
C SER A 85 2.45 -21.50 -14.13
N PHE A 86 2.78 -22.58 -13.45
CA PHE A 86 3.98 -23.35 -13.75
C PHE A 86 3.63 -24.84 -13.81
N SER A 87 4.55 -25.60 -14.39
CA SER A 87 4.53 -27.05 -14.41
C SER A 87 5.34 -27.59 -13.23
N PRO A 88 4.72 -28.32 -12.29
CA PRO A 88 5.46 -29.09 -11.29
C PRO A 88 6.04 -30.34 -11.97
N PHE A 89 7.15 -30.87 -11.46
CA PHE A 89 7.79 -32.09 -12.00
C PHE A 89 8.40 -31.98 -13.40
N GLY A 90 8.56 -30.76 -13.90
CA GLY A 90 9.27 -30.48 -15.14
C GLY A 90 8.54 -30.96 -16.38
N ASP A 91 7.22 -31.15 -16.31
CA ASP A 91 6.40 -31.53 -17.46
C ASP A 91 6.37 -30.36 -18.46
N PRO A 92 6.98 -30.48 -19.65
CA PRO A 92 7.03 -29.38 -20.60
C PRO A 92 5.72 -29.20 -21.38
N THR A 93 4.66 -29.94 -21.04
CA THR A 93 3.42 -29.98 -21.81
C THR A 93 2.23 -29.34 -21.11
N ASP A 94 2.30 -29.11 -19.79
CA ASP A 94 1.17 -28.59 -19.02
C ASP A 94 1.62 -27.65 -17.88
N GLU A 95 1.03 -26.45 -17.83
CA GLU A 95 1.25 -25.46 -16.78
C GLU A 95 -0.07 -25.23 -16.03
N TYR A 96 -0.32 -26.05 -15.02
CA TYR A 96 -1.60 -26.04 -14.28
C TYR A 96 -1.45 -25.68 -12.81
N PHE A 97 -0.23 -25.63 -12.28
CA PHE A 97 0.00 -25.32 -10.88
C PHE A 97 0.16 -23.81 -10.67
N GLY A 98 -0.56 -23.29 -9.68
CA GLY A 98 -0.64 -21.86 -9.41
C GLY A 98 -0.66 -21.56 -7.93
N SER A 99 -0.06 -22.40 -7.11
CA SER A 99 0.04 -22.11 -5.67
C SER A 99 1.29 -21.27 -5.41
N MET A 100 1.16 -20.24 -4.58
CA MET A 100 2.23 -19.28 -4.30
C MET A 100 2.26 -18.94 -2.80
N TRP A 101 3.46 -18.92 -2.23
CA TRP A 101 3.71 -18.55 -0.84
C TRP A 101 4.42 -17.22 -0.72
N ALA A 102 4.27 -16.60 0.44
CA ALA A 102 5.08 -15.48 0.86
C ALA A 102 5.37 -15.46 2.36
N THR A 103 6.42 -14.73 2.73
CA THR A 103 6.72 -14.36 4.12
C THR A 103 7.37 -12.98 4.17
N PHE A 104 7.06 -12.20 5.21
CA PHE A 104 7.72 -10.92 5.46
C PHE A 104 9.00 -11.12 6.27
N SER A 105 9.98 -10.23 6.11
CA SER A 105 11.21 -10.27 6.89
C SER A 105 11.79 -8.89 7.18
N ALA A 106 12.53 -8.78 8.28
CA ALA A 106 13.37 -7.62 8.60
C ALA A 106 14.75 -7.62 7.89
N ASP A 107 15.16 -8.77 7.32
CA ASP A 107 16.46 -9.00 6.65
C ASP A 107 16.24 -9.55 5.23
N ASN A 108 17.13 -9.22 4.29
CA ASN A 108 17.09 -9.75 2.91
C ASN A 108 17.97 -10.98 2.72
N ARG A 109 18.68 -11.40 3.75
CA ARG A 109 19.50 -12.60 3.70
C ARG A 109 18.64 -13.85 3.67
N LEU A 110 18.96 -14.76 2.76
CA LEU A 110 18.46 -16.12 2.75
C LEU A 110 19.58 -17.06 3.17
N LEU A 111 19.30 -17.99 4.08
CA LEU A 111 20.25 -19.05 4.43
C LEU A 111 20.23 -20.15 3.36
N PRO A 112 21.35 -20.87 3.15
CA PRO A 112 21.39 -21.97 2.19
C PRO A 112 20.33 -23.03 2.46
N SER A 113 19.80 -23.65 1.40
CA SER A 113 18.99 -24.86 1.56
C SER A 113 19.89 -26.01 2.01
N THR A 114 19.50 -26.73 3.05
CA THR A 114 20.21 -27.92 3.53
C THR A 114 19.80 -29.19 2.76
N GLY A 115 18.76 -29.11 1.93
CA GLY A 115 18.18 -30.27 1.24
C GLY A 115 17.33 -31.18 2.15
N GLU A 116 17.08 -30.76 3.40
CA GLU A 116 16.17 -31.45 4.32
C GLU A 116 14.86 -30.65 4.40
N TYR A 117 13.77 -31.24 3.90
CA TYR A 117 12.44 -30.65 3.98
C TYR A 117 11.75 -31.08 5.27
N ASP A 118 11.59 -30.16 6.22
CA ASP A 118 10.82 -30.35 7.45
C ASP A 118 9.51 -29.54 7.41
N GLY A 119 8.83 -29.56 6.26
CA GLY A 119 7.65 -28.75 6.01
C GLY A 119 7.96 -27.32 5.56
N ALA A 120 6.90 -26.54 5.38
CA ALA A 120 7.03 -25.12 5.07
C ALA A 120 7.40 -24.33 6.33
N THR A 121 8.70 -24.10 6.53
CA THR A 121 9.24 -23.32 7.65
C THR A 121 9.99 -22.08 7.15
N THR A 122 10.15 -21.10 8.02
CA THR A 122 10.94 -19.88 7.76
C THR A 122 12.38 -19.99 8.25
N ASP A 123 12.89 -21.19 8.48
CA ASP A 123 14.25 -21.40 9.02
C ASP A 123 15.34 -20.79 8.13
N ARG A 124 15.08 -20.74 6.81
CA ARG A 124 15.97 -20.11 5.85
C ARG A 124 15.84 -18.59 5.76
N VAL A 125 14.83 -17.99 6.40
CA VAL A 125 14.52 -16.56 6.36
C VAL A 125 14.76 -15.93 7.75
N PRO A 126 16.00 -15.58 8.10
CA PRO A 126 16.30 -14.83 9.32
C PRO A 126 15.43 -13.58 9.43
N GLY A 127 14.82 -13.39 10.60
CA GLY A 127 13.96 -12.23 10.85
C GLY A 127 12.60 -12.31 10.17
N ALA A 128 12.13 -13.51 9.80
CA ALA A 128 10.76 -13.70 9.32
C ALA A 128 9.73 -13.17 10.33
N ILE A 129 8.68 -12.53 9.80
CA ILE A 129 7.64 -11.85 10.57
C ILE A 129 6.27 -12.35 10.12
N ASN A 130 5.42 -12.69 11.09
CA ASN A 130 4.04 -13.09 10.82
C ASN A 130 3.29 -11.98 10.07
N ALA A 131 2.67 -12.34 8.94
CA ALA A 131 1.79 -11.45 8.21
C ALA A 131 0.53 -11.12 9.01
N ILE A 132 0.00 -9.91 8.83
CA ILE A 132 -1.27 -9.49 9.43
C ILE A 132 -2.34 -9.53 8.34
N LEU A 133 -3.08 -10.64 8.27
CA LEU A 133 -4.16 -10.80 7.28
C LEU A 133 -5.41 -10.03 7.73
N THR A 134 -5.97 -9.19 6.86
CA THR A 134 -7.10 -8.32 7.20
C THR A 134 -8.36 -9.11 7.59
N ASN A 135 -8.55 -10.30 7.02
CA ASN A 135 -9.67 -11.20 7.33
C ASN A 135 -9.28 -12.31 8.31
N GLY A 136 -8.16 -12.15 9.01
CA GLY A 136 -7.55 -13.19 9.82
C GLY A 136 -6.92 -14.30 8.99
N CYS A 137 -6.30 -15.23 9.69
CA CYS A 137 -5.70 -16.41 9.08
C CYS A 137 -6.77 -17.49 8.87
N LEU A 138 -7.32 -17.60 7.66
CA LEU A 138 -8.13 -18.77 7.33
C LEU A 138 -7.21 -20.00 7.30
N PRO A 139 -7.68 -21.19 7.74
CA PRO A 139 -6.85 -22.41 7.76
C PRO A 139 -6.24 -22.79 6.40
N SER A 140 -6.81 -22.30 5.30
CA SER A 140 -6.31 -22.50 3.94
C SER A 140 -5.29 -21.44 3.47
N GLN A 141 -5.13 -20.35 4.23
CA GLN A 141 -4.38 -19.16 3.82
C GLN A 141 -3.10 -18.93 4.60
N CYS A 142 -2.94 -19.46 5.82
CA CYS A 142 -1.62 -19.48 6.45
C CYS A 142 -1.19 -20.88 6.80
N LEU A 143 0.11 -21.03 6.72
CA LEU A 143 0.84 -22.12 7.31
C LEU A 143 1.33 -21.64 8.68
N ASP A 144 1.77 -22.58 9.51
CA ASP A 144 2.55 -22.22 10.69
C ASP A 144 3.84 -21.48 10.27
N ASN A 145 4.43 -20.71 11.19
CA ASN A 145 5.77 -20.11 11.03
C ASN A 145 5.90 -18.92 10.05
N SER A 146 4.98 -17.95 10.07
CA SER A 146 5.06 -16.70 9.29
C SER A 146 4.89 -16.83 7.77
N ILE A 147 4.49 -17.99 7.27
CA ILE A 147 4.23 -18.22 5.84
C ILE A 147 2.73 -18.14 5.56
N PHE A 148 2.36 -17.50 4.46
CA PHE A 148 0.99 -17.43 4.00
C PHE A 148 0.87 -17.67 2.48
N TYR A 149 -0.30 -18.13 2.06
CA TYR A 149 -0.64 -18.33 0.66
C TYR A 149 -1.08 -17.00 0.03
N ILE A 150 -0.47 -16.66 -1.11
CA ILE A 150 -1.02 -15.67 -2.05
C ILE A 150 -2.10 -16.34 -2.91
N SER A 151 -1.87 -17.59 -3.32
CA SER A 151 -2.81 -18.37 -4.13
C SER A 151 -2.71 -19.86 -3.80
N ARG A 152 -3.83 -20.58 -3.88
CA ARG A 152 -3.92 -22.04 -3.70
C ARG A 152 -5.26 -22.56 -4.23
N GLY A 153 -5.23 -23.55 -5.13
CA GLY A 153 -6.46 -24.09 -5.73
C GLY A 153 -7.28 -22.98 -6.39
N ASP A 154 -8.54 -22.83 -5.97
CA ASP A 154 -9.46 -21.82 -6.51
C ASP A 154 -9.23 -20.40 -5.97
N PHE A 155 -8.32 -20.24 -5.00
CA PHE A 155 -8.00 -18.95 -4.38
C PHE A 155 -6.84 -18.26 -5.10
N ASN A 156 -7.05 -17.01 -5.54
CA ASN A 156 -6.02 -16.17 -6.14
C ASN A 156 -6.05 -14.75 -5.58
N GLY A 157 -5.23 -14.51 -4.57
CA GLY A 157 -4.86 -13.19 -4.09
C GLY A 157 -5.11 -12.97 -2.60
N ALA A 158 -4.16 -12.33 -1.92
CA ALA A 158 -4.21 -12.05 -0.50
C ALA A 158 -4.22 -10.54 -0.23
N VAL A 159 -4.99 -10.11 0.77
CA VAL A 159 -4.92 -8.74 1.31
C VAL A 159 -4.28 -8.81 2.68
N VAL A 160 -3.10 -8.20 2.82
CA VAL A 160 -2.27 -8.24 4.02
C VAL A 160 -1.88 -6.85 4.43
N GLN A 161 -1.87 -6.60 5.74
CA GLN A 161 -1.16 -5.47 6.32
C GLN A 161 0.31 -5.85 6.51
N VAL A 162 1.18 -4.96 6.05
CA VAL A 162 2.64 -5.09 6.17
C VAL A 162 3.00 -5.00 7.65
N PRO A 163 3.66 -6.02 8.23
CA PRO A 163 4.03 -6.01 9.64
C PRO A 163 4.95 -4.83 10.00
N ILE A 164 4.93 -4.47 11.28
CA ILE A 164 5.93 -3.55 11.84
C ILE A 164 7.31 -4.18 11.66
N ASP A 165 8.30 -3.35 11.29
CA ASP A 165 9.69 -3.71 11.03
C ASP A 165 9.95 -4.61 9.80
N ALA A 166 8.91 -5.00 9.06
CA ALA A 166 9.09 -5.68 7.78
C ALA A 166 9.74 -4.73 6.76
N LYS A 167 10.86 -5.17 6.18
CA LYS A 167 11.61 -4.45 5.14
C LYS A 167 11.61 -5.19 3.81
N PHE A 168 11.42 -6.51 3.86
CA PHE A 168 11.44 -7.39 2.70
C PHE A 168 10.23 -8.32 2.70
N ILE A 169 9.87 -8.80 1.51
CA ILE A 169 8.95 -9.91 1.32
C ILE A 169 9.61 -10.95 0.40
N PHE A 170 9.63 -12.20 0.84
CA PHE A 170 10.05 -13.35 0.05
C PHE A 170 8.81 -13.99 -0.55
N ILE A 171 8.87 -14.33 -1.84
CA ILE A 171 7.75 -14.88 -2.60
C ILE A 171 8.30 -16.01 -3.47
N GLY A 172 7.55 -17.11 -3.58
CA GLY A 172 7.94 -18.26 -4.39
C GLY A 172 6.74 -19.17 -4.69
N ALA A 173 6.96 -20.16 -5.55
CA ALA A 173 6.01 -21.24 -5.75
C ALA A 173 5.70 -21.95 -4.42
N ALA A 174 4.53 -22.57 -4.30
CA ALA A 174 4.15 -23.34 -3.13
C ALA A 174 4.27 -24.84 -3.41
N ASP A 175 5.50 -25.35 -3.31
CA ASP A 175 5.86 -26.75 -3.55
C ASP A 175 6.84 -27.26 -2.47
N SER A 176 7.26 -28.51 -2.57
CA SER A 176 8.30 -29.14 -1.75
C SER A 176 9.51 -29.59 -2.58
N SER A 177 9.30 -29.77 -3.89
CA SER A 177 10.33 -30.00 -4.90
C SER A 177 10.29 -28.83 -5.87
N PHE A 178 11.24 -27.90 -5.75
CA PHE A 178 11.23 -26.71 -6.59
C PHE A 178 12.13 -26.85 -7.81
N ALA A 179 13.20 -27.64 -7.71
CA ALA A 179 14.23 -27.75 -8.75
C ALA A 179 13.71 -28.14 -10.14
N ASP A 180 12.59 -28.85 -10.16
CA ASP A 180 11.89 -29.37 -11.33
C ASP A 180 10.72 -28.48 -11.77
N ASN A 181 10.45 -27.37 -11.10
CA ASN A 181 9.40 -26.46 -11.54
C ASN A 181 9.83 -25.69 -12.80
N VAL A 182 8.93 -25.63 -13.78
CA VAL A 182 9.18 -24.96 -15.07
C VAL A 182 8.04 -24.01 -15.41
N ASP A 183 8.38 -22.77 -15.74
CA ASP A 183 7.50 -21.79 -16.38
C ASP A 183 7.98 -21.58 -17.83
N LEU A 184 7.35 -22.28 -18.76
CA LEU A 184 7.66 -22.33 -20.19
C LEU A 184 7.29 -21.01 -20.87
N ASN A 185 6.14 -20.44 -20.51
CA ASN A 185 5.61 -19.24 -21.15
C ASN A 185 6.13 -17.93 -20.51
N LYS A 186 6.77 -18.03 -19.34
CA LYS A 186 7.39 -16.95 -18.54
C LYS A 186 6.37 -15.96 -17.97
N ASP A 187 5.19 -16.43 -17.62
CA ASP A 187 4.09 -15.63 -17.10
C ASP A 187 3.82 -15.83 -15.59
N PHE A 188 4.50 -16.77 -14.93
CA PHE A 188 4.39 -16.98 -13.49
C PHE A 188 4.95 -15.76 -12.74
N ALA A 189 4.05 -15.04 -12.09
CA ALA A 189 4.34 -13.71 -11.58
C ALA A 189 3.45 -13.35 -10.40
N VAL A 190 3.89 -12.35 -9.64
CA VAL A 190 3.11 -11.73 -8.56
C VAL A 190 2.84 -10.27 -8.87
N GLY A 191 1.60 -9.84 -8.70
CA GLY A 191 1.22 -8.44 -8.63
C GLY A 191 1.22 -7.98 -7.18
N ILE A 192 1.89 -6.87 -6.91
CA ILE A 192 1.90 -6.22 -5.60
C ILE A 192 1.25 -4.85 -5.78
N ASN A 193 0.09 -4.67 -5.17
CA ASN A 193 -0.69 -3.44 -5.25
C ASN A 193 -0.85 -2.81 -3.87
N SER A 194 -0.53 -1.53 -3.73
CA SER A 194 -0.93 -0.81 -2.52
C SER A 194 -2.44 -0.61 -2.53
N VAL A 195 -3.12 -1.08 -1.48
CA VAL A 195 -4.52 -0.76 -1.26
C VAL A 195 -4.52 0.61 -0.63
N SER A 196 -4.68 1.65 -1.46
CA SER A 196 -4.85 3.01 -0.98
C SER A 196 -6.04 3.00 -0.02
N THR A 197 -5.75 3.01 1.28
CA THR A 197 -6.69 3.50 2.28
C THR A 197 -6.67 5.00 2.07
N ALA A 198 -7.33 5.48 1.02
CA ALA A 198 -7.56 6.90 0.82
C ALA A 198 -8.00 7.41 2.19
N SER A 199 -7.14 8.22 2.83
CA SER A 199 -7.34 8.61 4.21
C SER A 199 -8.70 9.27 4.23
N ILE A 200 -9.71 8.57 4.75
CA ILE A 200 -11.05 9.14 4.87
C ILE A 200 -10.80 10.35 5.75
N PRO A 201 -10.92 11.59 5.25
CA PRO A 201 -10.52 12.76 6.00
C PRO A 201 -11.29 12.69 7.31
N GLU A 202 -10.57 12.67 8.43
CA GLU A 202 -11.21 12.49 9.72
C GLU A 202 -12.34 13.52 9.84
N PRO A 203 -13.50 13.18 10.44
CA PRO A 203 -14.62 14.11 10.58
C PRO A 203 -14.22 15.45 11.21
N GLY A 204 -13.16 15.44 12.02
CA GLY A 204 -12.55 16.62 12.62
C GLY A 204 -11.93 17.61 11.61
N PHE A 205 -11.38 17.13 10.49
CA PHE A 205 -10.79 18.00 9.47
C PHE A 205 -11.85 18.86 8.77
N MET A 206 -12.97 18.24 8.39
CA MET A 206 -14.11 18.95 7.79
C MET A 206 -14.77 19.91 8.79
N SER A 207 -14.85 19.49 10.05
CA SER A 207 -15.36 20.32 11.14
C SER A 207 -14.45 21.52 11.43
N GLY A 208 -13.13 21.35 11.35
CA GLY A 208 -12.14 22.42 11.46
C GLY A 208 -12.28 23.45 10.32
N LEU A 209 -12.38 22.97 9.07
CA LEU A 209 -12.61 23.84 7.90
C LEU A 209 -13.89 24.67 8.03
N LEU A 210 -14.99 24.06 8.48
CA LEU A 210 -16.24 24.76 8.74
C LEU A 210 -16.12 25.77 9.89
N ALA A 211 -15.46 25.40 10.99
CA ALA A 211 -15.26 26.29 12.13
C ALA A 211 -14.42 27.53 11.77
N PHE A 212 -13.34 27.35 11.00
CA PHE A 212 -12.53 28.46 10.49
C PHE A 212 -13.34 29.37 9.54
N GLY A 213 -14.16 28.77 8.67
CA GLY A 213 -15.08 29.52 7.81
C GLY A 213 -16.06 30.38 8.60
N VAL A 214 -16.66 29.84 9.66
CA VAL A 214 -17.62 30.58 10.51
C VAL A 214 -16.92 31.68 11.31
N TYR A 215 -15.75 31.41 11.91
CA TYR A 215 -15.00 32.38 12.71
C TYR A 215 -14.53 33.58 11.87
N ALA A 216 -14.00 33.34 10.67
CA ALA A 216 -13.53 34.41 9.79
C ALA A 216 -14.68 35.36 9.39
N ASN A 217 -15.84 34.80 9.06
CA ASN A 217 -17.03 35.59 8.71
C ASN A 217 -17.62 36.34 9.92
N GLY A 218 -17.63 35.72 11.11
CA GLY A 218 -18.10 36.33 12.35
C GLY A 218 -17.24 37.53 12.80
N LEU A 219 -15.91 37.40 12.73
CA LEU A 219 -14.99 38.50 13.08
C LEU A 219 -15.11 39.69 12.11
N GLN A 220 -15.29 39.40 10.82
CA GLN A 220 -15.52 40.42 9.78
C GLN A 220 -16.80 41.22 10.09
N PHE A 221 -17.88 40.54 10.49
CA PHE A 221 -19.15 41.16 10.85
C PHE A 221 -19.02 42.09 12.07
N LEU A 222 -18.34 41.65 13.14
CA LEU A 222 -18.13 42.45 14.35
C LEU A 222 -17.26 43.70 14.09
N ARG A 223 -16.22 43.58 13.25
CA ARG A 223 -15.40 44.73 12.82
C ARG A 223 -16.21 45.78 12.06
N ASN A 224 -17.17 45.36 11.25
CA ASN A 224 -18.01 46.28 10.48
C ASN A 224 -19.01 47.04 11.36
N ARG A 225 -19.52 46.45 12.45
CA ARG A 225 -20.42 47.18 13.37
C ARG A 225 -19.75 48.32 14.13
N LYS A 226 -18.47 48.18 14.52
CA LYS A 226 -17.74 49.23 15.26
C LYS A 226 -17.44 50.50 14.45
N LYS A 227 -17.63 50.50 13.13
CA LYS A 227 -17.40 51.69 12.28
C LYS A 227 -18.66 52.51 11.99
N VAL A 228 -19.83 52.03 12.43
CA VAL A 228 -21.14 52.67 12.19
C VAL A 228 -21.62 53.45 13.42
N LEU A 229 -21.00 53.22 14.58
CA LEU A 229 -21.16 53.99 15.82
C LEU A 229 -20.04 55.03 15.92
#